data_AF-A0A098GFC1-F1
#
_entry.id   AF-A0A098GFC1-F1
#
_cell.length_a   1.000
_cell.length_b   1.000
_cell.length_c   1.000
_cell.angle_alpha   90.00
_cell.angle_beta   90.00
_cell.angle_gamma   90.00
#
_symmetry.space_group_name_H-M   'P 1'
#
loop_
_entity.id
_entity.type
_entity.pdbx_description
1 polymer ?
#
loop_
_entity_poly.entity_id
_entity_poly.type
_entity_poly.pdbx_seq_one_letter_code
_entity_poly.pdbx_strand_id
1 'polypeptide(L)' 'MTKPIQFEKSMTELEEIVMQLEKGELSLEDSLKQFEKGITLARKCQEVLQQAEQKIEMLTSTTSVDCETPHD' A
#
# COMPACT_ATOMS: atom_id res chain seq x y z
N MET A 1 -5.32 6.96 15.12
CA MET A 1 -4.33 7.68 14.29
C MET A 1 -3.19 6.73 13.95
N THR A 2 -3.41 5.67 13.14
CA THR A 2 -2.45 4.53 13.09
C THR A 2 -2.31 3.85 11.71
N LYS A 3 -2.76 4.50 10.61
CA LYS A 3 -2.61 3.95 9.26
C LYS A 3 -1.23 4.17 8.59
N PRO A 4 -0.57 5.34 8.69
CA PRO A 4 0.68 5.58 7.95
C PRO A 4 1.86 4.75 8.48
N ILE A 5 1.98 4.60 9.81
CA ILE A 5 3.02 3.79 10.46
C ILE A 5 2.95 2.32 10.01
N GLN A 6 1.74 1.81 9.72
CA GLN A 6 1.56 0.44 9.25
C GLN A 6 2.03 0.25 7.80
N PHE A 7 1.81 1.24 6.93
CA PHE A 7 2.28 1.21 5.55
C PHE A 7 3.81 1.28 5.47
N GLU A 8 4.42 2.26 6.14
CA GLU A 8 5.87 2.42 6.15
C GLU A 8 6.56 1.17 6.70
N LYS A 9 6.03 0.61 7.79
CA LYS A 9 6.55 -0.64 8.35
C LYS A 9 6.45 -1.81 7.36
N SER A 10 5.31 -1.97 6.68
CA SER A 10 5.15 -3.01 5.67
C SER A 10 6.06 -2.81 4.45
N MET A 11 6.36 -1.56 4.10
CA MET A 11 7.31 -1.25 3.02
C MET A 11 8.75 -1.60 3.42
N THR A 12 9.20 -1.18 4.61
CA THR A 12 10.54 -1.55 5.12
C THR A 12 10.72 -3.06 5.23
N GLU A 13 9.70 -3.76 5.71
CA GLU A 13 9.73 -5.23 5.83
C GLU A 13 9.78 -5.92 4.46
N LEU A 14 9.17 -5.33 3.43
CA LEU A 14 9.25 -5.82 2.05
C LEU A 14 10.65 -5.59 1.45
N GLU A 15 11.25 -4.42 1.67
CA GLU A 15 12.61 -4.11 1.24
C GLU A 15 13.63 -5.08 1.86
N GLU A 16 13.52 -5.36 3.16
CA GLU A 16 14.38 -6.33 3.83
C GLU A 16 14.26 -7.74 3.23
N ILE A 17 13.03 -8.18 2.92
CA ILE A 17 12.78 -9.47 2.28
C ILE A 17 13.46 -9.54 0.91
N VAL A 18 13.29 -8.51 0.07
CA VAL A 18 13.93 -8.45 -1.26
C VAL A 18 15.45 -8.51 -1.11
N MET A 19 16.00 -7.73 -0.18
CA MET A 19 17.44 -7.69 0.06
C MET A 19 18.00 -9.04 0.53
N GLN A 20 17.25 -9.80 1.34
CA GLN A 20 17.64 -11.15 1.75
C GLN A 20 17.55 -12.17 0.61
N LEU A 21 16.53 -12.05 -0.25
CA LEU A 21 16.39 -12.91 -1.43
C LEU A 21 17.49 -12.65 -2.45
N GLU A 22 17.86 -11.39 -2.68
CA GLU A 22 18.96 -11.01 -3.58
C GLU A 22 20.34 -11.44 -3.08
N LYS A 23 20.53 -11.47 -1.76
CA LYS A 23 21.76 -11.97 -1.14
C LYS A 23 22.02 -13.46 -1.44
N GLY A 24 20.97 -14.25 -1.65
CA GLY A 24 21.10 -15.67 -1.96
C GLY A 24 21.69 -16.54 -0.84
N GLU A 25 21.73 -16.04 0.40
CA GLU A 25 22.24 -16.77 1.58
C GLU A 25 21.17 -17.71 2.19
N LEU A 26 19.93 -17.64 1.71
CA LEU A 26 18.79 -18.40 2.23
C LEU A 26 18.67 -19.79 1.61
N SER A 27 18.18 -20.74 2.39
CA SER A 27 17.78 -22.05 1.85
C SER A 27 16.58 -21.90 0.89
N LEU A 28 16.33 -22.91 0.05
CA LEU A 28 15.17 -22.91 -0.85
C LEU A 28 13.85 -22.74 -0.08
N GLU A 29 13.72 -23.41 1.06
CA GLU A 29 12.51 -23.37 1.88
C GLU A 29 12.32 -21.99 2.52
N ASP A 30 13.40 -21.37 3.01
CA ASP A 30 13.35 -20.02 3.58
C ASP A 30 13.11 -18.96 2.51
N SER A 31 13.69 -19.14 1.32
CA SER A 31 13.44 -18.27 0.17
C SER A 31 11.97 -18.29 -0.24
N LEU A 32 11.33 -19.46 -0.24
CA LEU A 32 9.89 -19.57 -0.51
C LEU A 32 9.03 -18.89 0.57
N LYS A 33 9.37 -19.07 1.86
CA LYS A 33 8.67 -18.39 2.96
C LYS A 33 8.79 -16.87 2.88
N GLN A 34 10.00 -16.37 2.60
CA GLN A 34 10.24 -14.94 2.45
C GLN A 34 9.53 -14.37 1.22
N PHE A 35 9.53 -15.11 0.11
CA PHE A 35 8.77 -14.73 -1.08
C PHE A 35 7.27 -14.64 -0.82
N GLU A 36 6.68 -15.64 -0.17
CA GLU A 36 5.25 -15.62 0.20
C GLU A 36 4.92 -14.43 1.10
N LYS A 37 5.75 -14.18 2.12
CA LYS A 37 5.61 -13.03 3.02
C LYS A 37 5.69 -11.70 2.26
N GLY A 38 6.63 -11.58 1.32
CA GLY A 38 6.79 -10.41 0.45
C GLY A 38 5.54 -10.15 -0.40
N ILE A 39 4.96 -11.19 -1.00
CA ILE A 39 3.70 -11.08 -1.77
C ILE A 39 2.55 -10.61 -0.88
N THR A 40 2.42 -11.13 0.34
CA THR A 40 1.38 -10.69 1.28
C THR A 40 1.55 -9.21 1.66
N LEU A 41 2.77 -8.78 1.96
CA LEU A 41 3.08 -7.38 2.30
C LEU A 41 2.78 -6.45 1.12
N ALA A 42 3.20 -6.82 -0.10
CA ALA A 42 2.94 -6.04 -1.30
C ALA A 42 1.43 -5.84 -1.55
N ARG A 43 0.62 -6.91 -1.42
CA ARG A 43 -0.85 -6.81 -1.53
C ARG A 43 -1.44 -5.87 -0.49
N LYS A 44 -0.98 -5.96 0.75
CA LYS A 44 -1.45 -5.10 1.84
C LYS A 44 -1.12 -3.63 1.58
N CYS A 45 0.08 -3.33 1.07
CA CYS A 45 0.46 -1.98 0.67
C CYS A 45 -0.47 -1.46 -0.44
N GLN A 46 -0.77 -2.28 -1.43
CA GLN A 46 -1.68 -1.93 -2.52
C GLN A 46 -3.10 -1.63 -2.02
N GLU A 47 -3.65 -2.44 -1.12
CA GLU A 47 -4.96 -2.19 -0.50
C GLU A 47 -5.01 -0.86 0.27
N VAL A 48 -3.94 -0.54 1.00
CA VAL A 48 -3.85 0.74 1.74
C VAL A 48 -3.85 1.93 0.78
N LEU A 49 -3.10 1.85 -0.32
CA LEU A 49 -3.08 2.90 -1.35
C LEU A 49 -4.44 3.04 -2.02
N GLN A 50 -5.10 1.93 -2.35
CA GLN A 50 -6.42 1.93 -2.97
C GLN A 50 -7.48 2.55 -2.05
N GLN A 51 -7.45 2.25 -0.75
CA GLN A 51 -8.31 2.92 0.23
C GLN A 51 -8.04 4.42 0.35
N ALA A 52 -6.77 4.83 0.24
CA ALA A 52 -6.41 6.24 0.27
C ALA A 52 -6.92 6.96 -0.98
N GLU A 53 -6.77 6.37 -2.16
CA GLU A 53 -7.27 6.87 -3.44
C GLU A 53 -8.80 7.03 -3.42
N GLN A 54 -9.54 5.98 -3.01
CA GLN A 54 -11.00 6.05 -2.86
C GLN A 54 -11.44 7.15 -1.91
N LYS A 55 -10.69 7.37 -0.83
CA LYS A 55 -10.99 8.44 0.13
C LYS A 55 -10.77 9.83 -0.49
N ILE A 56 -9.71 9.99 -1.29
CA ILE A 56 -9.45 11.23 -2.04
C ILE A 56 -10.57 11.46 -3.04
N GLU A 57 -10.93 10.44 -3.82
CA GLU A 57 -12.01 10.51 -4.82
C GLU A 57 -13.35 10.93 -4.20
N MET A 58 -13.73 10.35 -3.06
CA MET A 58 -14.92 10.76 -2.32
C MET A 58 -14.86 12.23 -1.88
N LEU A 59 -13.71 12.67 -1.35
CA LEU A 59 -13.54 14.06 -0.90
C LEU A 59 -13.60 15.04 -2.08
N THR A 60 -12.94 14.72 -3.19
CA THR A 60 -12.95 15.55 -4.41
C THR A 60 -14.33 15.60 -5.05
N SER A 61 -15.05 14.47 -5.10
CA SER A 61 -16.42 14.39 -5.63
C SER A 61 -17.42 15.20 -4.82
N THR A 62 -17.23 15.27 -3.49
CA THR A 62 -18.09 16.09 -2.61
C THR A 62 -17.79 17.59 -2.77
N THR A 63 -16.57 17.95 -3.17
CA THR A 63 -16.14 19.35 -3.35
C THR A 63 -16.55 19.91 -4.72
N SER A 64 -16.92 19.07 -5.68
CA SER A 64 -17.43 19.48 -7.01
C SER A 64 -18.94 19.78 -7.05
N VAL A 65 -19.64 19.76 -5.91
CA VAL A 65 -21.06 20.14 -5.82
C VAL A 65 -21.22 21.50 -5.15
N ASP A 66 -20.44 22.48 -5.59
CA ASP A 66 -20.74 23.88 -5.33
C ASP A 66 -20.53 24.67 -6.62
N CYS A 67 -21.63 25.33 -7.05
CA CYS A 67 -21.74 26.35 -8.09
C CYS A 67 -22.05 25.89 -9.53
N GLU A 68 -23.21 25.26 -9.74
CA GLU A 68 -24.09 25.78 -10.80
C GLU A 68 -25.04 26.80 -10.16
N THR A 69 -24.66 28.07 -10.22
CA THR A 69 -25.59 29.16 -9.91
C THR A 69 -26.72 29.15 -10.95
N PRO A 70 -28.00 29.20 -10.55
CA PRO A 70 -29.06 29.55 -11.49
C PRO A 70 -28.80 30.99 -11.93
N HIS A 71 -28.44 31.19 -13.20
CA HIS A 71 -28.45 32.52 -13.79
C HIS A 71 -29.38 32.49 -15.00
N ASP A 72 -30.57 33.06 -14.76
CA ASP A 72 -31.67 33.44 -15.67
C ASP A 72 -32.14 32.42 -16.73
#